data_AF-A0A7X6TJ63-F1
#
_entry.id   AF-A0A7X6TJ63-F1
#
_cell.length_a   1.000
_cell.length_b   1.000
_cell.length_c   1.000
_cell.angle_alpha   90.00
_cell.angle_beta   90.00
_cell.angle_gamma   90.00
#
_symmetry.space_group_name_H-M   'P 1'
#
loop_
_entity.id
_entity.type
_entity.pdbx_description
1 polymer ?
#
loop_
_entity_poly.entity_id
_entity_poly.type
_entity_poly.pdbx_seq_one_letter_code
_entity_poly.pdbx_strand_id
1 'polypeptide(L)'
;MPMPQGFKDRLYTHLDAIAAHYGTPFHIYDEAGIRETGRQVQAAFADIPGFREYYAVKALPNPAVLAIMRNLGLGFDCSSITELLLARSLGARGEEIMFTSNNTSPADFAAAAAEGGCLLNLDDITLVDKVPQMPELICFRYNPGTRRTGNDIIGKPEEAKYGVSHEQIVEAYRRAMARGAKRFGLHTMLASNELHYSYMVQTASMLLDLVETIGNELGIRFEFINIGGGLGIPYLPDIDPLNIGAMGEEITALFVDFKDRHGFCPALFMESGRYMTGPHGALVTRAINRKEIYRTYVGVDACMSALMRPGMYGAYHHIEVPARLAEKAVETVDVV
;
A
#
# COMPACT_ATOMS: atom_id res chain seq x y z
N MET A 1 -0.74 -11.48 12.45
CA MET A 1 0.59 -11.20 13.02
C MET A 1 0.48 -11.07 14.51
N PRO A 2 1.52 -11.47 15.26
CA PRO A 2 1.63 -11.08 16.65
C PRO A 2 1.54 -9.57 16.78
N MET A 3 0.82 -9.11 17.80
CA MET A 3 0.76 -7.69 18.11
C MET A 3 2.13 -7.22 18.61
N PRO A 4 2.67 -6.06 18.19
CA PRO A 4 3.92 -5.55 18.73
C PRO A 4 3.84 -5.34 20.24
N GLN A 5 4.92 -5.63 20.98
CA GLN A 5 4.93 -5.57 22.45
C GLN A 5 4.49 -4.19 22.98
N GLY A 6 4.96 -3.10 22.39
CA GLY A 6 4.55 -1.75 22.79
C GLY A 6 3.06 -1.47 22.60
N PHE A 7 2.42 -2.08 21.59
CA PHE A 7 0.96 -2.00 21.43
C PHE A 7 0.26 -2.82 22.52
N LYS A 8 0.74 -4.04 22.83
CA LYS A 8 0.20 -4.85 23.95
C LYS A 8 0.26 -4.09 25.28
N ASP A 9 1.39 -3.48 25.59
CA ASP A 9 1.59 -2.75 26.85
C ASP A 9 0.59 -1.60 27.01
N ARG A 10 0.32 -0.87 25.92
CA ARG A 10 -0.70 0.19 25.88
C ARG A 10 -2.12 -0.35 25.95
N LEU A 11 -2.42 -1.43 25.23
CA LEU A 11 -3.78 -1.94 25.09
C LEU A 11 -4.23 -2.73 26.33
N TYR A 12 -3.45 -3.72 26.76
CA TYR A 12 -3.87 -4.70 27.76
C TYR A 12 -4.14 -4.06 29.13
N THR A 13 -3.44 -2.97 29.45
CA THR A 13 -3.67 -2.19 30.68
C THR A 13 -5.08 -1.56 30.73
N HIS A 14 -5.68 -1.27 29.58
CA HIS A 14 -6.97 -0.57 29.48
C HIS A 14 -8.08 -1.39 28.83
N LEU A 15 -7.77 -2.62 28.38
CA LEU A 15 -8.63 -3.40 27.52
C LEU A 15 -10.02 -3.64 28.13
N ASP A 16 -10.08 -4.04 29.41
CA ASP A 16 -11.35 -4.31 30.08
C ASP A 16 -12.22 -3.04 30.19
N ALA A 17 -11.61 -1.88 30.47
CA ALA A 17 -12.33 -0.62 30.54
C ALA A 17 -12.85 -0.17 29.16
N ILE A 18 -12.04 -0.32 28.11
CA ILE A 18 -12.43 -0.03 26.74
C ILE A 18 -13.58 -0.96 26.31
N ALA A 19 -13.45 -2.26 26.55
CA ALA A 19 -14.48 -3.26 26.21
C ALA A 19 -15.77 -3.06 27.01
N ALA A 20 -15.70 -2.62 28.27
CA ALA A 20 -16.87 -2.27 29.06
C ALA A 20 -17.58 -1.00 28.54
N HIS A 21 -16.84 -0.04 28.00
CA HIS A 21 -17.40 1.20 27.48
C HIS A 21 -18.03 1.04 26.09
N TYR A 22 -17.30 0.44 25.13
CA TYR A 22 -17.74 0.32 23.74
C TYR A 22 -18.51 -0.96 23.43
N GLY A 23 -18.42 -1.98 24.29
CA GLY A 23 -18.87 -3.34 23.97
C GLY A 23 -17.92 -4.03 22.99
N THR A 24 -18.09 -5.34 22.80
CA THR A 24 -17.38 -6.15 21.80
C THR A 24 -18.35 -6.69 20.74
N PRO A 25 -17.88 -6.94 19.50
CA PRO A 25 -16.52 -6.78 19.01
C PRO A 25 -16.20 -5.35 18.53
N PHE A 26 -14.93 -4.94 18.57
CA PHE A 26 -14.48 -3.65 18.03
C PHE A 26 -13.07 -3.71 17.45
N HIS A 27 -12.78 -2.82 16.50
CA HIS A 27 -11.42 -2.58 16.03
C HIS A 27 -10.77 -1.46 16.84
N ILE A 28 -9.49 -1.63 17.18
CA ILE A 28 -8.68 -0.60 17.83
C ILE A 28 -7.34 -0.47 17.11
N TYR A 29 -6.86 0.77 17.00
CA TYR A 29 -5.64 1.10 16.28
C TYR A 29 -4.66 1.83 17.18
N ASP A 30 -3.38 1.52 17.03
CA ASP A 30 -2.28 2.09 17.81
C ASP A 30 -1.61 3.24 17.04
N GLU A 31 -2.06 4.46 17.32
CA GLU A 31 -1.50 5.67 16.68
C GLU A 31 0.01 5.79 16.89
N ALA A 32 0.52 5.44 18.08
CA ALA A 32 1.95 5.53 18.36
C ALA A 32 2.77 4.63 17.43
N GLY A 33 2.32 3.38 17.24
CA GLY A 33 2.93 2.42 16.32
C GLY A 33 2.82 2.87 14.85
N ILE A 34 1.65 3.33 14.41
CA ILE A 34 1.43 3.85 13.04
C ILE A 34 2.41 4.99 12.74
N ARG A 35 2.54 5.95 13.66
CA ARG A 35 3.43 7.09 13.49
C ARG A 35 4.89 6.67 13.46
N GLU A 36 5.26 5.70 14.28
CA GLU A 36 6.62 5.19 14.30
C GLU A 36 6.99 4.49 12.99
N THR A 37 6.13 3.61 12.48
CA THR A 37 6.34 2.98 11.17
C THR A 37 6.43 4.00 10.04
N GLY A 38 5.57 5.03 10.04
CA GLY A 38 5.65 6.09 9.04
C GLY A 38 6.96 6.87 9.08
N ARG A 39 7.47 7.19 10.27
CA ARG A 39 8.79 7.82 10.43
C ARG A 39 9.93 6.92 9.98
N GLN A 40 9.87 5.63 10.25
CA GLN A 40 10.88 4.66 9.81
C GLN A 40 10.96 4.57 8.29
N VAL A 41 9.81 4.55 7.61
CA VAL A 41 9.77 4.59 6.14
C VAL A 41 10.38 5.90 5.63
N GLN A 42 9.99 7.05 6.17
CA GLN A 42 10.58 8.33 5.75
C GLN A 42 12.09 8.41 5.99
N ALA A 43 12.58 7.90 7.11
CA ALA A 43 14.00 7.87 7.42
C ALA A 43 14.78 6.96 6.46
N ALA A 44 14.23 5.80 6.10
CA ALA A 44 14.89 4.84 5.21
C ALA A 44 15.15 5.39 3.80
N PHE A 45 14.36 6.36 3.34
CA PHE A 45 14.47 6.95 2.00
C PHE A 45 14.82 8.44 2.01
N ALA A 46 15.27 8.98 3.15
CA ALA A 46 15.54 10.40 3.32
C ALA A 46 16.63 10.95 2.37
N ASP A 47 17.58 10.09 1.98
CA ASP A 47 18.69 10.45 1.10
C ASP A 47 18.31 10.47 -0.39
N ILE A 48 17.11 10.04 -0.75
CA ILE A 48 16.58 10.12 -2.13
C ILE A 48 15.82 11.44 -2.28
N PRO A 49 16.34 12.42 -3.07
CA PRO A 49 15.68 13.70 -3.21
C PRO A 49 14.26 13.56 -3.76
N GLY A 50 13.30 14.17 -3.06
CA GLY A 50 11.90 14.14 -3.45
C GLY A 50 11.17 12.83 -3.11
N PHE A 51 11.75 11.95 -2.29
CA PHE A 51 11.03 10.77 -1.79
C PHE A 51 9.66 11.14 -1.24
N ARG A 52 8.64 10.37 -1.63
CA ARG A 52 7.28 10.55 -1.11
C ARG A 52 6.54 9.23 -0.97
N GLU A 53 6.04 9.00 0.23
CA GLU A 53 5.12 7.91 0.52
C GLU A 53 3.67 8.38 0.31
N TYR A 54 2.89 7.61 -0.46
CA TYR A 54 1.45 7.77 -0.62
C TYR A 54 0.76 6.66 0.14
N TYR A 55 0.01 6.99 1.20
CA TYR A 55 -0.72 5.95 1.91
C TYR A 55 -1.81 5.35 1.00
N ALA A 56 -1.75 4.04 0.76
CA ALA A 56 -2.77 3.33 -0.02
C ALA A 56 -4.08 3.23 0.79
N VAL A 57 -5.03 4.12 0.48
CA VAL A 57 -6.26 4.34 1.27
C VAL A 57 -7.08 3.05 1.40
N LYS A 58 -7.08 2.21 0.36
CA LYS A 58 -7.73 0.89 0.32
C LYS A 58 -7.37 -0.05 1.48
N ALA A 59 -6.22 0.15 2.13
CA ALA A 59 -5.80 -0.67 3.27
C ALA A 59 -6.60 -0.37 4.55
N LEU A 60 -6.92 0.90 4.80
CA LEU A 60 -7.73 1.35 5.94
C LEU A 60 -8.34 2.73 5.65
N PRO A 61 -9.51 2.81 4.97
CA PRO A 61 -10.15 4.06 4.58
C PRO A 61 -10.87 4.73 5.78
N ASN A 62 -10.12 5.03 6.84
CA ASN A 62 -10.61 5.65 8.06
C ASN A 62 -10.11 7.10 8.19
N PRO A 63 -11.00 8.13 8.24
CA PRO A 63 -10.58 9.53 8.30
C PRO A 63 -9.58 9.88 9.40
N ALA A 64 -9.69 9.27 10.58
CA ALA A 64 -8.76 9.52 11.69
C ALA A 64 -7.36 8.99 11.38
N VAL A 65 -7.26 7.80 10.77
CA VAL A 65 -5.99 7.23 10.33
C VAL A 65 -5.39 8.02 9.17
N LEU A 66 -6.22 8.39 8.19
CA LEU A 66 -5.79 9.23 7.08
C LEU A 66 -5.28 10.60 7.59
N ALA A 67 -5.89 11.19 8.61
CA ALA A 67 -5.38 12.42 9.24
C ALA A 67 -4.00 12.21 9.89
N ILE A 68 -3.75 11.05 10.51
CA ILE A 68 -2.41 10.70 11.01
C ILE A 68 -1.40 10.65 9.86
N MET A 69 -1.73 9.99 8.74
CA MET A 69 -0.85 9.90 7.56
C MET A 69 -0.54 11.29 6.99
N ARG A 70 -1.55 12.14 6.84
CA ARG A 70 -1.37 13.53 6.40
C ARG A 70 -0.45 14.32 7.34
N ASN A 71 -0.62 14.16 8.65
CA ASN A 71 0.22 14.84 9.66
C ASN A 71 1.68 14.38 9.64
N LEU A 72 1.95 13.19 9.09
CA LEU A 72 3.31 12.71 8.81
C LEU A 72 3.85 13.22 7.48
N GLY A 73 3.06 13.96 6.68
CA GLY A 73 3.46 14.51 5.38
C GLY A 73 3.24 13.55 4.20
N LEU A 74 2.50 12.45 4.38
CA LEU A 74 2.22 11.49 3.32
C LEU A 74 1.16 12.01 2.34
N GLY A 75 1.25 11.55 1.09
CA GLY A 75 0.16 11.66 0.11
C GLY A 75 -0.85 10.52 0.26
N PHE A 76 -1.81 10.44 -0.66
CA PHE A 76 -2.82 9.37 -0.70
C PHE A 76 -2.90 8.71 -2.08
N ASP A 77 -2.74 7.39 -2.14
CA ASP A 77 -3.11 6.57 -3.31
C ASP A 77 -4.59 6.18 -3.19
N CYS A 78 -5.39 6.67 -4.13
CA CYS A 78 -6.82 6.47 -4.22
C CYS A 78 -7.16 5.67 -5.48
N SER A 79 -8.01 4.67 -5.32
CA SER A 79 -8.48 3.78 -6.38
C SER A 79 -9.98 3.91 -6.66
N SER A 80 -10.69 4.77 -5.93
CA SER A 80 -12.12 5.06 -6.12
C SER A 80 -12.47 6.51 -5.80
N ILE A 81 -13.63 6.97 -6.29
CA ILE A 81 -14.17 8.30 -5.95
C ILE A 81 -14.34 8.46 -4.44
N THR A 82 -14.80 7.43 -3.73
CA THR A 82 -14.98 7.50 -2.27
C THR A 82 -13.65 7.79 -1.57
N GLU A 83 -12.56 7.14 -2.00
CA GLU A 83 -11.23 7.38 -1.45
C GLU A 83 -10.71 8.79 -1.79
N LEU A 84 -10.95 9.28 -3.01
CA LEU A 84 -10.66 10.66 -3.40
C LEU A 84 -11.38 11.67 -2.51
N LEU A 85 -12.68 11.47 -2.27
CA LEU A 85 -13.48 12.35 -1.42
C LEU A 85 -13.01 12.32 0.04
N LEU A 86 -12.63 11.14 0.55
CA LEU A 86 -12.04 11.01 1.89
C LEU A 86 -10.73 11.80 2.01
N ALA A 87 -9.79 11.62 1.07
CA ALA A 87 -8.53 12.36 1.05
C ALA A 87 -8.77 13.88 0.97
N ARG A 88 -9.72 14.31 0.13
CA ARG A 88 -10.09 15.72 -0.02
C ARG A 88 -10.79 16.30 1.20
N SER A 89 -11.57 15.52 1.92
CA SER A 89 -12.21 15.97 3.18
C SER A 89 -11.19 16.36 4.24
N LEU A 90 -9.98 15.80 4.15
CA LEU A 90 -8.85 16.13 5.03
C LEU A 90 -8.00 17.29 4.50
N GLY A 91 -8.36 17.84 3.33
CA GLY A 91 -7.68 18.97 2.69
C GLY A 91 -6.63 18.58 1.65
N ALA A 92 -6.51 17.30 1.22
CA ALA A 92 -5.48 16.89 0.27
C ALA A 92 -5.89 17.29 -1.14
N ARG A 93 -4.96 17.82 -1.94
CA ARG A 93 -5.25 18.39 -3.27
C ARG A 93 -4.09 18.16 -4.24
N GLY A 94 -4.38 18.17 -5.54
CA GLY A 94 -3.35 18.10 -6.59
C GLY A 94 -2.42 16.91 -6.44
N GLU A 95 -1.11 17.14 -6.51
CA GLU A 95 -0.09 16.09 -6.44
C GLU A 95 0.03 15.42 -5.06
N GLU A 96 -0.73 15.85 -4.04
CA GLU A 96 -0.86 15.10 -2.78
C GLU A 96 -1.72 13.84 -2.91
N ILE A 97 -2.45 13.70 -4.01
CA ILE A 97 -3.33 12.58 -4.29
C ILE A 97 -2.89 11.94 -5.61
N MET A 98 -2.64 10.64 -5.59
CA MET A 98 -2.51 9.82 -6.78
C MET A 98 -3.81 9.06 -6.99
N PHE A 99 -4.36 9.10 -8.21
CA PHE A 99 -5.56 8.36 -8.58
C PHE A 99 -5.22 7.23 -9.54
N THR A 100 -5.24 6.01 -9.03
CA THR A 100 -4.90 4.78 -9.75
C THR A 100 -6.17 3.94 -9.93
N SER A 101 -6.83 4.08 -11.07
CA SER A 101 -8.05 3.33 -11.41
C SER A 101 -7.86 2.58 -12.74
N ASN A 102 -8.27 1.31 -12.75
CA ASN A 102 -8.09 0.44 -13.89
C ASN A 102 -9.21 0.53 -14.93
N ASN A 103 -10.43 0.88 -14.50
CA ASN A 103 -11.61 1.00 -15.34
C ASN A 103 -12.23 2.39 -15.17
N THR A 104 -11.45 3.43 -15.47
CA THR A 104 -11.82 4.82 -15.20
C THR A 104 -12.92 5.31 -16.13
N SER A 105 -14.10 5.58 -15.55
CA SER A 105 -15.26 6.12 -16.25
C SER A 105 -15.14 7.65 -16.47
N PRO A 106 -15.99 8.25 -17.32
CA PRO A 106 -16.06 9.71 -17.43
C PRO A 106 -16.36 10.41 -16.09
N ALA A 107 -17.17 9.79 -15.22
CA ALA A 107 -17.47 10.31 -13.89
C ALA A 107 -16.24 10.27 -12.98
N ASP A 108 -15.43 9.21 -13.07
CA ASP A 108 -14.16 9.10 -12.33
C ASP A 108 -13.16 10.16 -12.80
N PHE A 109 -13.03 10.40 -14.11
CA PHE A 109 -12.18 11.48 -14.62
C PHE A 109 -12.65 12.86 -14.18
N ALA A 110 -13.96 13.11 -14.18
CA ALA A 110 -14.52 14.37 -13.68
C ALA A 110 -14.23 14.55 -12.18
N ALA A 111 -14.40 13.49 -11.38
CA ALA A 111 -14.07 13.51 -9.97
C ALA A 111 -12.56 13.73 -9.74
N ALA A 112 -11.70 13.07 -10.52
CA ALA A 112 -10.25 13.23 -10.43
C ALA A 112 -9.81 14.67 -10.75
N ALA A 113 -10.41 15.31 -11.76
CA ALA A 113 -10.10 16.70 -12.14
C ALA A 113 -10.69 17.76 -11.19
N ALA A 114 -11.75 17.43 -10.46
CA ALA A 114 -12.42 18.37 -9.55
C ALA A 114 -11.52 18.80 -8.37
N GLU A 115 -11.90 19.90 -7.71
CA GLU A 115 -11.28 20.37 -6.46
C GLU A 115 -9.74 20.38 -6.50
N GLY A 116 -9.15 21.07 -7.47
CA GLY A 116 -7.68 21.19 -7.58
C GLY A 116 -6.98 19.97 -8.17
N GLY A 117 -7.73 18.96 -8.63
CA GLY A 117 -7.19 17.82 -9.37
C GLY A 117 -6.50 16.77 -8.49
N CYS A 118 -5.94 15.77 -9.16
CA CYS A 118 -5.02 14.79 -8.61
C CYS A 118 -4.06 14.31 -9.70
N LEU A 119 -2.98 13.63 -9.30
CA LEU A 119 -2.08 12.97 -10.23
C LEU A 119 -2.77 11.72 -10.81
N LEU A 120 -2.99 11.71 -12.13
CA LEU A 120 -3.59 10.55 -12.80
C LEU A 120 -2.53 9.48 -13.09
N ASN A 121 -2.75 8.28 -12.56
CA ASN A 121 -2.00 7.08 -12.91
C ASN A 121 -2.87 6.16 -13.77
N LEU A 122 -2.62 6.17 -15.08
CA LEU A 122 -3.42 5.42 -16.05
C LEU A 122 -2.95 3.97 -16.12
N ASP A 123 -3.92 3.06 -16.04
CA ASP A 123 -3.70 1.62 -15.98
C ASP A 123 -3.82 0.93 -17.36
N ASP A 124 -4.28 1.65 -18.38
CA ASP A 124 -4.56 1.11 -19.71
C ASP A 124 -4.33 2.20 -20.77
N ILE A 125 -3.68 1.84 -21.88
CA ILE A 125 -3.38 2.76 -22.99
C ILE A 125 -4.65 3.36 -23.63
N THR A 126 -5.76 2.63 -23.66
CA THR A 126 -7.05 3.10 -24.18
C THR A 126 -7.69 4.17 -23.31
N LEU A 127 -7.27 4.31 -22.05
CA LEU A 127 -7.72 5.42 -21.20
C LEU A 127 -7.14 6.75 -21.65
N VAL A 128 -6.00 6.75 -22.36
CA VAL A 128 -5.38 7.98 -22.88
C VAL A 128 -6.36 8.77 -23.71
N ASP A 129 -7.14 8.13 -24.57
CA ASP A 129 -8.14 8.79 -25.44
C ASP A 129 -9.39 9.23 -24.66
N LYS A 130 -9.66 8.61 -23.50
CA LYS A 130 -10.84 8.88 -22.67
C LYS A 130 -10.62 10.00 -21.65
N VAL A 131 -9.37 10.39 -21.38
CA VAL A 131 -9.09 11.56 -20.54
C VAL A 131 -9.70 12.81 -21.20
N PRO A 132 -10.64 13.54 -20.56
CA PRO A 132 -11.30 14.67 -21.21
C PRO A 132 -10.32 15.79 -21.59
N GLN A 133 -9.48 16.18 -20.63
CA GLN A 133 -8.39 17.14 -20.80
C GLN A 133 -7.13 16.52 -20.20
N MET A 134 -6.10 16.31 -21.03
CA MET A 134 -4.85 15.72 -20.56
C MET A 134 -4.18 16.66 -19.55
N PRO A 135 -3.85 16.21 -18.33
CA PRO A 135 -3.06 17.00 -17.40
C PRO A 135 -1.62 17.18 -17.90
N GLU A 136 -0.93 18.21 -17.42
CA GLU A 136 0.49 18.39 -17.75
C GLU A 136 1.34 17.25 -17.17
N LEU A 137 1.02 16.78 -15.95
CA LEU A 137 1.66 15.63 -15.31
C LEU A 137 0.80 14.38 -15.49
N ILE A 138 1.37 13.36 -16.13
CA ILE A 138 0.72 12.06 -16.33
C ILE A 138 1.62 10.93 -15.83
N CYS A 139 0.99 9.89 -15.29
CA CYS A 139 1.66 8.67 -14.92
C CYS A 139 0.99 7.47 -15.58
N PHE A 140 1.78 6.44 -15.89
CA PHE A 140 1.27 5.15 -16.35
C PHE A 140 1.76 4.04 -15.44
N ARG A 141 0.85 3.13 -15.10
CA ARG A 141 1.19 1.86 -14.47
C ARG A 141 1.75 0.93 -15.53
N TYR A 142 2.97 0.50 -15.34
CA TYR A 142 3.67 -0.47 -16.16
C TYR A 142 3.43 -1.89 -15.66
N ASN A 143 3.11 -2.79 -16.60
CA ASN A 143 3.08 -4.23 -16.38
C ASN A 143 4.24 -4.91 -17.14
N PRO A 144 5.19 -5.55 -16.43
CA PRO A 144 6.34 -6.21 -17.05
C PRO A 144 6.04 -7.54 -17.73
N GLY A 145 4.85 -8.11 -17.55
CA GLY A 145 4.52 -9.47 -17.98
C GLY A 145 5.52 -10.48 -17.41
N THR A 146 6.00 -11.41 -18.24
CA THR A 146 6.93 -12.47 -17.85
C THR A 146 8.33 -12.00 -17.46
N ARG A 147 8.67 -10.72 -17.65
CA ARG A 147 9.98 -10.15 -17.28
C ARG A 147 10.16 -10.06 -15.77
N ARG A 148 9.07 -10.17 -15.00
CA ARG A 148 9.10 -10.25 -13.54
C ARG A 148 8.16 -11.35 -13.07
N THR A 149 8.53 -11.99 -11.97
CA THR A 149 7.61 -12.85 -11.23
C THR A 149 6.74 -11.98 -10.34
N GLY A 150 5.44 -12.29 -10.25
CA GLY A 150 4.63 -11.79 -9.13
C GLY A 150 4.83 -12.67 -7.90
N ASN A 151 3.85 -12.67 -6.98
CA ASN A 151 3.85 -13.58 -5.85
C ASN A 151 2.46 -14.20 -5.62
N ASP A 152 2.37 -15.19 -4.73
CA ASP A 152 1.16 -16.00 -4.51
C ASP A 152 -0.08 -15.18 -4.13
N ILE A 153 0.10 -13.96 -3.62
CA ILE A 153 -1.01 -13.13 -3.11
C ILE A 153 -1.54 -12.19 -4.19
N ILE A 154 -0.67 -11.64 -5.03
CA ILE A 154 -1.07 -10.72 -6.12
C ILE A 154 -1.30 -11.44 -7.46
N GLY A 155 -0.76 -12.66 -7.61
CA GLY A 155 -0.76 -13.41 -8.87
C GLY A 155 0.42 -13.05 -9.77
N LYS A 156 0.44 -13.57 -11.00
CA LYS A 156 1.49 -13.29 -11.98
C LYS A 156 1.16 -12.06 -12.82
N PRO A 157 2.15 -11.22 -13.20
CA PRO A 157 1.90 -10.04 -14.05
C PRO A 157 1.26 -10.37 -15.41
N GLU A 158 1.62 -11.51 -16.01
CA GLU A 158 1.05 -11.97 -17.29
C GLU A 158 -0.45 -12.31 -17.21
N GLU A 159 -0.93 -12.70 -16.03
CA GLU A 159 -2.34 -13.04 -15.77
C GLU A 159 -3.11 -11.83 -15.18
N ALA A 160 -2.41 -10.73 -14.89
CA ALA A 160 -2.97 -9.55 -14.26
C ALA A 160 -3.59 -8.61 -15.30
N LYS A 161 -4.82 -8.15 -15.01
CA LYS A 161 -5.55 -7.18 -15.84
C LYS A 161 -5.01 -5.75 -15.80
N TYR A 162 -3.92 -5.50 -15.08
CA TYR A 162 -3.49 -4.16 -14.71
C TYR A 162 -2.32 -3.68 -15.55
N GLY A 163 -2.30 -2.39 -15.83
CA GLY A 163 -1.15 -1.68 -16.40
C GLY A 163 -0.98 -1.84 -17.90
N VAL A 164 -0.16 -0.95 -18.45
CA VAL A 164 0.27 -0.91 -19.83
C VAL A 164 1.45 -1.86 -20.03
N SER A 165 1.41 -2.68 -21.10
CA SER A 165 2.48 -3.65 -21.36
C SER A 165 3.79 -3.00 -21.79
N HIS A 166 4.87 -3.78 -21.79
CA HIS A 166 6.19 -3.33 -22.25
C HIS A 166 6.18 -2.84 -23.70
N GLU A 167 5.40 -3.49 -24.56
CA GLU A 167 5.25 -3.15 -25.98
C GLU A 167 4.38 -1.89 -26.18
N GLN A 168 3.55 -1.54 -25.19
CA GLN A 168 2.62 -0.42 -25.26
C GLN A 168 3.15 0.85 -24.58
N ILE A 169 4.04 0.74 -23.58
CA ILE A 169 4.35 1.84 -22.65
C ILE A 169 4.90 3.09 -23.35
N VAL A 170 5.79 2.92 -24.33
CA VAL A 170 6.33 4.04 -25.11
C VAL A 170 5.24 4.75 -25.89
N GLU A 171 4.36 3.99 -26.54
CA GLU A 171 3.25 4.54 -27.30
C GLU A 171 2.23 5.25 -26.41
N ALA A 172 2.01 4.77 -25.19
CA ALA A 172 1.15 5.42 -24.21
C ALA A 172 1.66 6.83 -23.86
N TYR A 173 2.97 6.98 -23.59
CA TYR A 173 3.57 8.30 -23.36
C TYR A 173 3.53 9.18 -24.61
N ARG A 174 3.83 8.63 -25.80
CA ARG A 174 3.75 9.38 -27.06
C ARG A 174 2.36 9.97 -27.31
N ARG A 175 1.30 9.19 -27.04
CA ARG A 175 -0.09 9.66 -27.14
C ARG A 175 -0.41 10.72 -26.10
N ALA A 176 0.02 10.54 -24.85
CA ALA A 176 -0.20 11.54 -23.81
C ALA A 176 0.49 12.88 -24.14
N MET A 177 1.73 12.84 -24.64
CA MET A 177 2.46 14.02 -25.13
C MET A 177 1.71 14.74 -26.25
N ALA A 178 1.21 13.99 -27.25
CA ALA A 178 0.42 14.55 -28.35
C ALA A 178 -0.88 15.21 -27.87
N ARG A 179 -1.37 14.82 -26.70
CA ARG A 179 -2.56 15.41 -26.05
C ARG A 179 -2.24 16.53 -25.05
N GLY A 180 -0.97 16.87 -24.83
CA GLY A 180 -0.55 18.03 -24.04
C GLY A 180 0.18 17.73 -22.73
N ALA A 181 0.45 16.45 -22.40
CA ALA A 181 1.28 16.11 -21.25
C ALA A 181 2.74 16.58 -21.47
N LYS A 182 3.36 17.10 -20.42
CA LYS A 182 4.73 17.67 -20.43
C LYS A 182 5.62 17.14 -19.31
N ARG A 183 5.02 16.58 -18.27
CA ARG A 183 5.66 16.05 -17.06
C ARG A 183 5.24 14.59 -16.92
N PHE A 184 6.15 13.74 -16.47
CA PHE A 184 5.97 12.29 -16.57
C PHE A 184 6.41 11.57 -15.31
N GLY A 185 5.59 10.63 -14.86
CA GLY A 185 5.95 9.67 -13.82
C GLY A 185 5.70 8.25 -14.27
N LEU A 186 6.44 7.29 -13.75
CA LEU A 186 6.30 5.88 -14.10
C LEU A 186 5.92 5.07 -12.86
N HIS A 187 4.88 4.25 -12.94
CA HIS A 187 4.40 3.46 -11.80
C HIS A 187 4.49 1.97 -12.09
N THR A 188 4.68 1.14 -11.06
CA THR A 188 4.32 -0.28 -11.11
C THR A 188 3.86 -0.77 -9.75
N MET A 189 3.17 -1.90 -9.72
CA MET A 189 2.80 -2.58 -8.48
C MET A 189 2.72 -4.08 -8.77
N LEU A 190 3.68 -4.83 -8.21
CA LEU A 190 3.98 -6.23 -8.57
C LEU A 190 3.95 -7.19 -7.40
N ALA A 191 3.78 -6.69 -6.17
CA ALA A 191 3.88 -7.47 -4.95
C ALA A 191 2.69 -7.24 -4.02
N SER A 192 2.38 -8.27 -3.23
CA SER A 192 1.51 -8.14 -2.06
C SER A 192 2.05 -8.97 -0.92
N ASN A 193 2.22 -8.33 0.25
CA ASN A 193 2.84 -8.91 1.43
C ASN A 193 4.24 -9.51 1.18
N GLU A 194 5.07 -8.83 0.39
CA GLU A 194 6.45 -9.24 0.14
C GLU A 194 7.34 -8.93 1.35
N LEU A 195 8.09 -9.93 1.81
CA LEU A 195 8.99 -9.81 2.97
C LEU A 195 10.46 -9.69 2.55
N HIS A 196 10.80 -10.13 1.34
CA HIS A 196 12.15 -10.02 0.80
C HIS A 196 12.32 -8.66 0.15
N TYR A 197 12.97 -7.75 0.87
CA TYR A 197 13.16 -6.38 0.40
C TYR A 197 13.92 -6.30 -0.94
N SER A 198 14.78 -7.27 -1.25
CA SER A 198 15.53 -7.34 -2.52
C SER A 198 14.62 -7.39 -3.75
N TYR A 199 13.40 -7.92 -3.64
CA TYR A 199 12.41 -7.87 -4.71
C TYR A 199 12.00 -6.43 -5.05
N MET A 200 11.86 -5.59 -4.03
CA MET A 200 11.55 -4.16 -4.18
C MET A 200 12.75 -3.39 -4.75
N VAL A 201 13.98 -3.72 -4.33
CA VAL A 201 15.22 -3.17 -4.91
C VAL A 201 15.29 -3.45 -6.41
N GLN A 202 15.04 -4.69 -6.82
CA GLN A 202 14.98 -5.04 -8.24
C GLN A 202 13.84 -4.31 -8.97
N THR A 203 12.76 -3.94 -8.28
CA THR A 203 11.63 -3.21 -8.89
C THR A 203 12.02 -1.78 -9.18
N ALA A 204 12.72 -1.13 -8.24
CA ALA A 204 13.33 0.18 -8.46
C ALA A 204 14.32 0.13 -9.65
N SER A 205 15.23 -0.84 -9.66
CA SER A 205 16.21 -1.01 -10.76
C SER A 205 15.52 -1.13 -12.12
N MET A 206 14.51 -2.01 -12.24
CA MET A 206 13.75 -2.19 -13.49
C MET A 206 13.05 -0.90 -13.95
N LEU A 207 12.48 -0.13 -13.02
CA LEU A 207 11.85 1.15 -13.38
C LEU A 207 12.88 2.18 -13.84
N LEU A 208 14.07 2.23 -13.23
CA LEU A 208 15.16 3.11 -13.67
C LEU A 208 15.65 2.75 -15.08
N ASP A 209 15.80 1.47 -15.39
CA ASP A 209 16.16 1.00 -16.74
C ASP A 209 15.09 1.40 -17.78
N LEU A 210 13.82 1.33 -17.39
CA LEU A 210 12.71 1.72 -18.25
C LEU A 210 12.62 3.24 -18.42
N VAL A 211 12.93 4.02 -17.39
CA VAL A 211 13.09 5.48 -17.47
C VAL A 211 14.16 5.85 -18.50
N GLU A 212 15.31 5.18 -18.49
CA GLU A 212 16.38 5.38 -19.47
C GLU A 212 15.90 5.04 -20.88
N THR A 213 15.26 3.88 -21.05
CA THR A 213 14.76 3.41 -22.35
C THR A 213 13.73 4.38 -22.96
N ILE A 214 12.68 4.71 -22.21
CA ILE A 214 11.61 5.60 -22.69
C ILE A 214 12.13 7.03 -22.86
N GLY A 215 12.96 7.50 -21.93
CA GLY A 215 13.54 8.84 -21.98
C GLY A 215 14.38 9.06 -23.23
N ASN A 216 15.21 8.08 -23.60
CA ASN A 216 16.03 8.12 -24.81
C ASN A 216 15.17 8.08 -26.09
N GLU A 217 14.10 7.27 -26.13
CA GLU A 217 13.26 7.16 -27.32
C GLU A 217 12.38 8.41 -27.56
N LEU A 218 11.84 9.00 -26.49
CA LEU A 218 10.88 10.10 -26.59
C LEU A 218 11.50 11.48 -26.33
N GLY A 219 12.75 11.55 -25.88
CA GLY A 219 13.40 12.80 -25.50
C GLY A 219 12.78 13.46 -24.26
N ILE A 220 12.30 12.65 -23.30
CA ILE A 220 11.66 13.11 -22.06
C ILE A 220 12.49 12.75 -20.82
N ARG A 221 12.21 13.44 -19.71
CA ARG A 221 12.72 13.08 -18.39
C ARG A 221 11.55 12.79 -17.46
N PHE A 222 11.70 11.74 -16.67
CA PHE A 222 10.73 11.39 -15.64
C PHE A 222 11.00 12.20 -14.37
N GLU A 223 9.94 12.74 -13.78
CA GLU A 223 10.01 13.45 -12.49
C GLU A 223 10.04 12.47 -11.32
N PHE A 224 9.40 11.31 -11.46
CA PHE A 224 9.42 10.27 -10.44
C PHE A 224 9.24 8.88 -11.05
N ILE A 225 9.71 7.87 -10.32
CA ILE A 225 9.22 6.50 -10.40
C ILE A 225 8.42 6.19 -9.14
N ASN A 226 7.40 5.36 -9.26
CA ASN A 226 6.60 4.86 -8.16
C ASN A 226 6.66 3.33 -8.17
N ILE A 227 7.32 2.75 -7.17
CA ILE A 227 7.48 1.28 -7.07
C ILE A 227 6.25 0.58 -6.48
N GLY A 228 5.18 1.35 -6.21
CA GLY A 228 3.93 0.88 -5.67
C GLY A 228 4.05 0.50 -4.19
N GLY A 229 3.11 -0.33 -3.75
CA GLY A 229 3.07 -0.88 -2.40
C GLY A 229 3.51 -2.34 -2.36
N GLY A 230 2.86 -3.09 -1.48
CA GLY A 230 3.07 -4.54 -1.39
C GLY A 230 4.03 -4.98 -0.30
N LEU A 231 4.67 -4.04 0.40
CA LEU A 231 5.50 -4.33 1.57
C LEU A 231 4.74 -5.19 2.60
N GLY A 232 5.39 -6.27 3.02
CA GLY A 232 4.81 -7.30 3.85
C GLY A 232 5.04 -7.12 5.33
N ILE A 233 4.19 -7.81 6.08
CA ILE A 233 4.25 -7.91 7.54
C ILE A 233 4.18 -9.38 7.94
N PRO A 234 4.89 -9.79 9.01
CA PRO A 234 4.96 -11.19 9.40
C PRO A 234 3.64 -11.63 10.05
N TYR A 235 2.78 -12.33 9.31
CA TYR A 235 1.49 -12.79 9.87
C TYR A 235 1.64 -13.88 10.93
N LEU A 236 2.67 -14.71 10.80
CA LEU A 236 3.03 -15.77 11.73
C LEU A 236 4.14 -15.29 12.71
N PRO A 237 4.22 -15.84 13.93
CA PRO A 237 5.21 -15.42 14.92
C PRO A 237 6.67 -15.62 14.52
N ASP A 238 6.98 -16.72 13.81
CA ASP A 238 8.35 -17.14 13.51
C ASP A 238 8.85 -16.63 12.15
N ILE A 239 8.22 -15.58 11.63
CA ILE A 239 8.58 -14.97 10.34
C ILE A 239 9.26 -13.63 10.60
N ASP A 240 10.44 -13.46 10.03
CA ASP A 240 11.20 -12.22 10.14
C ASP A 240 10.47 -11.06 9.43
N PRO A 241 10.51 -9.85 10.01
CA PRO A 241 9.97 -8.66 9.36
C PRO A 241 10.82 -8.23 8.16
N LEU A 242 10.20 -7.51 7.22
CA LEU A 242 10.91 -6.87 6.12
C LEU A 242 11.94 -5.86 6.66
N ASN A 243 13.18 -5.95 6.16
CA ASN A 243 14.26 -5.02 6.51
C ASN A 243 14.16 -3.73 5.67
N ILE A 244 13.43 -2.74 6.20
CA ILE A 244 13.21 -1.45 5.51
C ILE A 244 14.49 -0.62 5.39
N GLY A 245 15.41 -0.74 6.35
CA GLY A 245 16.70 -0.03 6.32
C GLY A 245 17.57 -0.50 5.17
N ALA A 246 17.78 -1.81 5.03
CA ALA A 246 18.53 -2.38 3.92
C ALA A 246 17.87 -2.08 2.56
N MET A 247 16.52 -2.08 2.51
CA MET A 247 15.78 -1.64 1.32
C MET A 247 16.11 -0.20 0.93
N GLY A 248 16.10 0.70 1.91
CA GLY A 248 16.44 2.11 1.76
C GLY A 248 17.86 2.34 1.25
N GLU A 249 18.83 1.68 1.88
CA GLU A 249 20.26 1.76 1.53
C GLU A 249 20.51 1.29 0.08
N GLU A 250 20.00 0.10 -0.30
CA GLU A 250 20.23 -0.46 -1.63
C GLU A 250 19.50 0.33 -2.73
N ILE A 251 18.27 0.79 -2.50
CA ILE A 251 17.56 1.64 -3.48
C ILE A 251 18.25 2.99 -3.61
N THR A 252 18.73 3.59 -2.51
CA THR A 252 19.49 4.85 -2.56
C THR A 252 20.74 4.71 -3.43
N ALA A 253 21.46 3.60 -3.31
CA ALA A 253 22.63 3.33 -4.15
C ALA A 253 22.29 3.28 -5.66
N LEU A 254 21.14 2.69 -6.03
CA LEU A 254 20.67 2.69 -7.43
C LEU A 254 20.38 4.11 -7.94
N PHE A 255 19.78 4.96 -7.10
CA PHE A 255 19.45 6.34 -7.48
C PHE A 255 20.71 7.22 -7.59
N VAL A 256 21.73 6.98 -6.76
CA VAL A 256 23.04 7.65 -6.87
C VAL A 256 23.73 7.25 -8.17
N ASP A 257 23.83 5.96 -8.48
CA ASP A 257 24.42 5.48 -9.74
C ASP A 257 23.70 6.05 -10.97
N PHE A 258 22.37 6.03 -10.97
CA PHE A 258 21.58 6.58 -12.05
C PHE A 258 21.87 8.08 -12.26
N LYS A 259 21.96 8.85 -11.17
CA LYS A 259 22.29 10.27 -11.22
C LYS A 259 23.69 10.52 -11.79
N ASP A 260 24.67 9.72 -11.38
CA ASP A 260 26.06 9.86 -11.83
C ASP A 260 26.20 9.55 -13.33
N ARG A 261 25.45 8.56 -13.85
CA ARG A 261 25.43 8.22 -15.27
C ARG A 261 24.70 9.24 -16.14
N HIS A 262 23.59 9.78 -15.66
CA HIS A 262 22.65 10.55 -16.50
C HIS A 262 22.63 12.06 -16.20
N GLY A 263 23.27 12.52 -15.12
CA GLY A 263 23.24 13.91 -14.66
C GLY A 263 21.89 14.38 -14.11
N PHE A 264 20.91 13.48 -13.97
CA PHE A 264 19.62 13.71 -13.33
C PHE A 264 19.12 12.40 -12.71
N CYS A 265 18.15 12.48 -11.81
CA CYS A 265 17.49 11.29 -11.24
C CYS A 265 16.01 11.61 -10.96
N PRO A 266 15.06 10.70 -11.27
CA PRO A 266 13.68 10.85 -10.84
C PRO A 266 13.59 10.78 -9.30
N ALA A 267 12.51 11.31 -8.72
CA ALA A 267 12.14 11.04 -7.34
C ALA A 267 11.63 9.59 -7.16
N LEU A 268 11.61 9.10 -5.91
CA LEU A 268 11.04 7.80 -5.56
C LEU A 268 9.70 7.97 -4.84
N PHE A 269 8.64 7.39 -5.38
CA PHE A 269 7.35 7.27 -4.73
C PHE A 269 7.03 5.81 -4.35
N MET A 270 6.22 5.63 -3.31
CA MET A 270 5.79 4.35 -2.76
C MET A 270 4.33 4.40 -2.29
N GLU A 271 3.66 3.24 -2.20
CA GLU A 271 2.22 3.12 -1.91
C GLU A 271 1.87 2.10 -0.81
N SER A 272 2.48 2.23 0.35
CA SER A 272 2.41 1.27 1.46
C SER A 272 1.13 1.43 2.27
N GLY A 273 0.19 0.50 2.08
CA GLY A 273 -1.00 0.38 2.94
C GLY A 273 -0.79 -0.57 4.11
N ARG A 274 -0.60 -1.86 3.80
CA ARG A 274 -0.48 -2.96 4.77
C ARG A 274 0.64 -2.73 5.78
N TYR A 275 1.82 -2.35 5.30
CA TYR A 275 3.01 -2.14 6.14
C TYR A 275 2.79 -1.03 7.17
N MET A 276 2.11 0.05 6.76
CA MET A 276 1.89 1.24 7.59
C MET A 276 0.88 1.03 8.72
N THR A 277 -0.18 0.25 8.50
CA THR A 277 -1.27 0.12 9.50
C THR A 277 -1.54 -1.30 9.98
N GLY A 278 -1.14 -2.33 9.23
CA GLY A 278 -1.43 -3.73 9.54
C GLY A 278 -0.94 -4.20 10.91
N PRO A 279 0.31 -3.89 11.33
CA PRO A 279 0.81 -4.24 12.66
C PRO A 279 0.13 -3.54 13.83
N HIS A 280 -0.59 -2.46 13.54
CA HIS A 280 -1.06 -1.50 14.54
C HIS A 280 -2.58 -1.50 14.64
N GLY A 281 -3.23 -2.60 14.26
CA GLY A 281 -4.67 -2.80 14.35
C GLY A 281 -5.01 -4.15 14.99
N ALA A 282 -5.99 -4.15 15.89
CA ALA A 282 -6.51 -5.36 16.53
C ALA A 282 -8.03 -5.41 16.46
N LEU A 283 -8.57 -6.61 16.25
CA LEU A 283 -9.99 -6.90 16.47
C LEU A 283 -10.13 -7.51 17.87
N VAL A 284 -10.80 -6.79 18.77
CA VAL A 284 -11.13 -7.27 20.12
C VAL A 284 -12.51 -7.91 20.07
N THR A 285 -12.62 -9.12 20.59
CA THR A 285 -13.85 -9.90 20.66
C THR A 285 -13.90 -10.68 21.97
N ARG A 286 -15.09 -11.12 22.36
CA ARG A 286 -15.32 -11.91 23.57
C ARG A 286 -15.67 -13.35 23.20
N ALA A 287 -15.02 -14.31 23.85
CA ALA A 287 -15.49 -15.69 23.86
C ALA A 287 -16.83 -15.77 24.61
N ILE A 288 -17.86 -16.23 23.92
CA ILE A 288 -19.24 -16.30 24.44
C ILE A 288 -19.71 -17.74 24.62
N ASN A 289 -19.17 -18.70 23.85
CA ASN A 289 -19.56 -20.10 23.90
C ASN A 289 -18.35 -21.03 23.80
N ARG A 290 -18.41 -22.17 24.48
CA ARG A 290 -17.56 -23.34 24.20
C ARG A 290 -18.46 -24.49 23.77
N LYS A 291 -18.16 -25.09 22.63
CA LYS A 291 -18.95 -26.20 22.07
C LYS A 291 -18.02 -27.37 21.80
N GLU A 292 -18.29 -28.49 22.46
CA GLU A 292 -17.58 -29.75 22.26
C GLU A 292 -18.47 -30.70 21.47
N ILE A 293 -18.04 -31.01 20.25
CA ILE A 293 -18.64 -32.04 19.40
C ILE A 293 -17.49 -32.84 18.77
N TYR A 294 -17.59 -33.26 17.51
CA TYR A 294 -16.48 -33.85 16.75
C TYR A 294 -15.18 -33.04 16.77
N ARG A 295 -15.26 -31.74 17.10
CA ARG A 295 -14.15 -30.81 17.34
C ARG A 295 -14.50 -29.88 18.51
N THR A 296 -13.50 -29.24 19.11
CA THR A 296 -13.69 -28.18 20.11
C THR A 296 -13.78 -26.82 19.41
N TYR A 297 -14.87 -26.09 19.69
CA TYR A 297 -15.10 -24.75 19.16
C TYR A 297 -15.17 -23.72 20.29
N VAL A 298 -14.54 -22.57 20.09
CA VAL A 298 -14.71 -21.36 20.90
C VAL A 298 -15.47 -20.35 20.06
N GLY A 299 -16.75 -20.17 20.40
CA GLY A 299 -17.62 -19.18 19.78
C GLY A 299 -17.33 -17.78 20.33
N VAL A 300 -17.12 -16.81 19.45
CA VAL A 300 -16.89 -15.40 19.79
C VAL A 300 -18.03 -14.49 19.32
N ASP A 301 -18.07 -13.25 19.81
CA ASP A 301 -19.06 -12.24 19.37
C ASP A 301 -18.68 -11.48 18.09
N ALA A 302 -17.56 -11.85 17.46
CA ALA A 302 -17.19 -11.43 16.11
C ALA A 302 -17.67 -12.44 15.06
N CYS A 303 -17.70 -12.02 13.80
CA CYS A 303 -17.97 -12.92 12.68
C CYS A 303 -17.21 -12.46 11.43
N MET A 304 -17.44 -13.13 10.30
CA MET A 304 -16.77 -12.83 9.03
C MET A 304 -16.88 -11.35 8.62
N SER A 305 -17.99 -10.65 8.92
CA SER A 305 -18.11 -9.22 8.59
C SER A 305 -17.15 -8.32 9.39
N ALA A 306 -16.69 -8.76 10.56
CA ALA A 306 -15.67 -8.07 11.34
C ALA A 306 -14.26 -8.37 10.81
N LEU A 307 -14.00 -9.59 10.33
CA LEU A 307 -12.71 -9.98 9.75
C LEU A 307 -12.91 -11.00 8.62
N MET A 308 -13.03 -10.51 7.39
CA MET A 308 -13.32 -11.37 6.23
C MET A 308 -12.12 -12.19 5.74
N ARG A 309 -10.89 -11.78 6.09
CA ARG A 309 -9.66 -12.31 5.47
C ARG A 309 -9.46 -13.82 5.62
N PRO A 310 -9.73 -14.46 6.78
CA PRO A 310 -9.65 -15.91 6.89
C PRO A 310 -10.60 -16.62 5.93
N GLY A 311 -11.85 -16.16 5.81
CA GLY A 311 -12.86 -16.76 4.93
C GLY A 311 -12.62 -16.50 3.44
N MET A 312 -12.12 -15.32 3.07
CA MET A 312 -11.87 -14.96 1.65
C MET A 312 -10.54 -15.46 1.11
N TYR A 313 -9.49 -15.47 1.93
CA TYR A 313 -8.11 -15.68 1.47
C TYR A 313 -7.40 -16.83 2.20
N GLY A 314 -8.06 -17.54 3.11
CA GLY A 314 -7.39 -18.52 3.97
C GLY A 314 -6.31 -17.89 4.86
N ALA A 315 -6.40 -16.59 5.11
CA ALA A 315 -5.32 -15.85 5.76
C ALA A 315 -5.21 -16.19 7.25
N TYR A 316 -3.99 -16.51 7.69
CA TYR A 316 -3.68 -16.66 9.11
C TYR A 316 -3.83 -15.31 9.84
N HIS A 317 -4.46 -15.35 11.02
CA HIS A 317 -4.47 -14.26 11.99
C HIS A 317 -4.08 -14.81 13.35
N HIS A 318 -3.13 -14.14 14.00
CA HIS A 318 -2.70 -14.52 15.34
C HIS A 318 -3.77 -14.08 16.34
N ILE A 319 -4.17 -15.00 17.23
CA ILE A 319 -5.16 -14.74 18.28
C ILE A 319 -4.43 -14.81 19.61
N GLU A 320 -4.55 -13.76 20.40
CA GLU A 320 -4.01 -13.71 21.76
C GLU A 320 -5.15 -13.62 22.77
N VAL A 321 -4.96 -14.24 23.92
CA VAL A 321 -5.84 -14.11 25.08
C VAL A 321 -5.10 -13.23 26.10
N PRO A 322 -5.53 -11.98 26.33
CA PRO A 322 -4.82 -11.01 27.19
C PRO A 322 -4.72 -11.40 28.67
N ALA A 323 -5.45 -12.43 29.11
CA ALA A 323 -5.39 -12.93 30.47
C ALA A 323 -4.03 -13.62 30.75
N ARG A 324 -3.51 -13.45 31.97
CA ARG A 324 -2.37 -14.23 32.48
C ARG A 324 -2.71 -15.71 32.39
N LEU A 325 -2.22 -16.37 31.35
CA LEU A 325 -2.12 -17.81 31.31
C LEU A 325 -1.11 -18.18 32.40
N ALA A 326 -1.59 -18.41 33.62
CA ALA A 326 -0.92 -19.35 34.50
C ALA A 326 -0.66 -20.62 33.68
N GLU A 327 0.49 -21.28 33.87
CA GLU A 327 0.87 -22.51 33.16
C GLU A 327 -0.31 -23.49 33.11
N LYS A 328 -1.05 -23.45 32.01
CA LYS A 328 -2.22 -24.29 31.75
C LYS A 328 -1.92 -25.07 30.49
N ALA A 329 -2.44 -26.28 30.45
CA ALA A 329 -2.40 -27.11 29.24
C ALA A 329 -2.97 -26.33 28.05
N VAL A 330 -2.27 -26.39 26.92
CA VAL A 330 -2.70 -25.79 25.65
C VAL A 330 -3.59 -26.80 24.93
N GLU A 331 -4.68 -26.32 24.32
CA GLU A 331 -5.62 -27.11 23.53
C GLU A 331 -5.78 -26.48 22.14
N THR A 332 -5.86 -27.31 21.10
CA THR A 332 -6.19 -26.86 19.74
C THR A 332 -7.71 -26.75 19.59
N VAL A 333 -8.20 -25.55 19.24
CA VAL A 333 -9.63 -25.27 19.05
C VAL A 333 -9.88 -24.51 17.75
N ASP A 334 -11.10 -24.61 17.23
CA ASP A 334 -11.59 -23.73 16.17
C ASP A 334 -12.25 -22.49 16.78
N VAL A 335 -11.77 -21.29 16.44
CA VAL A 335 -12.42 -20.03 16.83
C VAL A 335 -13.45 -19.67 15.77
N VAL A 336 -14.71 -19.53 16.18
CA VAL A 336 -15.87 -19.32 15.30
C VAL A 336 -16.75 -18.18 15.74
#